data_AF-A0A9W5R0R6-F1
#
_entry.id   AF-A0A9W5R0R6-F1
#
_cell.length_a   1.000
_cell.length_b   1.000
_cell.length_c   1.000
_cell.angle_alpha   90.00
_cell.angle_beta   90.00
_cell.angle_gamma   90.00
#
_symmetry.space_group_name_H-M   'P 1'
#
loop_
_entity.id
_entity.type
_entity.pdbx_description
1 polymer ?
#
loop_
_entity_poly.entity_id
_entity_poly.type
_entity_poly.pdbx_seq_one_letter_code
_entity_poly.pdbx_strand_id
1 'polypeptide(L)' 'MRPEMTNEQKMYFLWGYSRRSAELLKEEGLFKDLTIDELIQKLLEGATKK' A
#
# COMPACT_ATOMS: atom_id res chain seq x y z
N MET A 1 -0.14 2.99 -28.51
CA MET A 1 0.16 2.04 -27.42
C MET A 1 0.43 2.85 -26.16
N ARG A 2 -0.10 2.49 -24.99
CA ARG A 2 0.22 3.24 -23.76
C ARG A 2 1.70 3.02 -23.41
N PRO A 3 2.46 4.08 -23.05
CA PRO A 3 3.85 3.94 -22.65
C PRO A 3 3.95 3.07 -21.39
N GLU A 4 5.01 2.25 -21.33
CA GLU A 4 5.27 1.42 -20.16
C GLU A 4 5.73 2.29 -18.99
N MET A 5 5.28 1.98 -17.78
CA MET A 5 5.68 2.75 -16.60
C MET A 5 7.14 2.48 -16.24
N THR A 6 7.86 3.54 -15.89
CA THR A 6 9.18 3.42 -15.28
C THR A 6 9.08 2.72 -13.91
N ASN A 7 10.21 2.17 -13.43
CA ASN A 7 10.25 1.57 -12.09
C ASN A 7 9.87 2.58 -11.01
N GLU A 8 10.28 3.84 -11.16
CA GLU A 8 9.90 4.91 -10.23
C GLU A 8 8.39 5.15 -10.21
N GLN A 9 7.75 5.22 -11.38
CA GLN A 9 6.29 5.36 -11.48
C GLN A 9 5.56 4.16 -10.86
N LYS A 10 6.08 2.95 -11.06
CA LYS A 10 5.57 1.73 -10.41
C LYS A 10 5.66 1.83 -8.89
N MET A 11 6.75 2.36 -8.35
CA MET A 11 6.92 2.55 -6.91
C MET A 11 5.94 3.57 -6.33
N TYR A 12 5.74 4.72 -6.97
CA TYR A 12 4.74 5.70 -6.52
C TYR A 12 3.32 5.12 -6.55
N PHE A 13 3.00 4.35 -7.59
CA PHE A 13 1.71 3.67 -7.69
C PHE A 13 1.49 2.68 -6.54
N LEU A 14 2.47 1.81 -6.28
CA LEU A 14 2.42 0.84 -5.18
C LEU A 14 2.26 1.54 -3.83
N TRP A 15 3.04 2.58 -3.58
CA TRP A 15 2.97 3.32 -2.32
C TRP A 15 1.61 4.00 -2.14
N GLY A 16 1.12 4.69 -3.17
CA GLY A 16 -0.19 5.36 -3.13
C GLY A 16 -1.33 4.37 -2.93
N TYR A 17 -1.29 3.23 -3.61
CA TYR A 17 -2.26 2.15 -3.43
C TYR A 17 -2.24 1.61 -2.00
N SER A 18 -1.07 1.23 -1.48
CA SER A 18 -0.94 0.71 -0.11
C SER A 18 -1.40 1.72 0.94
N ARG A 19 -1.12 3.01 0.76
CA ARG A 19 -1.61 4.06 1.66
C ARG A 19 -3.13 4.14 1.64
N ARG A 20 -3.76 4.16 0.46
CA ARG A 20 -5.22 4.23 0.39
C ARG A 20 -5.88 3.00 1.00
N SER A 21 -5.31 1.81 0.81
CA SER A 21 -5.78 0.59 1.46
C SER A 21 -5.65 0.67 2.98
N ALA A 22 -4.54 1.16 3.52
CA ALA A 22 -4.37 1.34 4.96
C ALA A 22 -5.39 2.33 5.55
N GLU A 23 -5.66 3.44 4.86
CA GLU A 23 -6.68 4.42 5.27
C GLU A 23 -8.07 3.80 5.31
N LEU A 24 -8.47 3.06 4.26
CA LEU A 24 -9.76 2.36 4.20
C LEU A 24 -9.93 1.35 5.35
N LEU A 25 -8.89 0.57 5.65
CA LEU A 25 -8.92 -0.38 6.77
C LEU A 25 -9.16 0.34 8.11
N LYS A 26 -8.58 1.54 8.31
CA LYS A 26 -8.86 2.34 9.51
C LYS A 26 -10.25 2.96 9.50
N GLU A 27 -10.74 3.41 8.35
CA GLU A 27 -12.12 3.90 8.16
C GLU A 27 -13.15 2.81 8.52
N GLU A 28 -12.86 1.55 8.20
CA GLU A 28 -13.67 0.38 8.58
C GLU A 28 -13.52 -0.04 10.05
N GLY A 29 -12.64 0.63 10.81
CA GLY A 29 -12.39 0.35 12.22
C GLY A 29 -11.52 -0.88 12.48
N LEU A 30 -10.81 -1.37 11.47
CA LEU A 30 -9.85 -2.47 11.59
C LEU A 30 -8.47 -1.95 12.05
N PHE A 31 -7.67 -2.84 12.65
CA PHE A 31 -6.27 -2.58 13.02
C PHE A 31 -6.06 -1.26 13.78
N LYS A 32 -6.89 -0.99 14.79
CA LYS A 32 -6.92 0.28 15.53
C LYS A 32 -5.60 0.60 16.23
N ASP A 33 -4.89 -0.44 16.63
CA ASP A 33 -3.59 -0.44 17.29
C ASP A 33 -2.43 -0.07 16.36
N LEU A 34 -2.58 -0.23 15.04
CA LEU A 34 -1.55 0.06 14.06
C LEU A 34 -1.70 1.45 13.47
N THR A 35 -0.58 2.13 13.26
CA THR A 35 -0.49 3.34 12.44
C THR A 35 -0.68 3.02 10.95
N ILE A 36 -0.96 4.05 10.14
CA ILE A 36 -1.04 3.89 8.69
C ILE A 36 0.27 3.37 8.10
N ASP A 37 1.41 3.84 8.60
CA ASP A 37 2.73 3.42 8.11
C ASP A 37 3.02 1.96 8.45
N GLU A 38 2.67 1.50 9.65
CA GLU A 38 2.77 0.09 10.04
C GLU A 38 1.88 -0.81 9.18
N LEU A 39 0.66 -0.35 8.85
CA LEU A 39 -0.23 -1.05 7.93
C LEU A 39 0.32 -1.14 6.52
N ILE A 40 0.89 -0.05 6.00
CA ILE A 40 1.55 -0.02 4.68
C ILE A 40 2.69 -1.04 4.65
N GLN A 41 3.54 -1.08 5.70
CA GLN A 41 4.60 -2.07 5.79
C GLN A 41 4.06 -3.50 5.76
N LYS A 42 3.00 -3.80 6.53
CA LYS A 42 2.38 -5.14 6.53
C LYS A 42 1.79 -5.54 5.18
N LEU A 43 1.14 -4.59 4.48
CA LEU A 43 0.59 -4.81 3.14
C LEU A 43 1.69 -5.13 2.12
N LEU A 44 2.82 -4.41 2.18
CA LEU A 44 3.96 -4.61 1.29
C LEU A 44 4.75 -5.89 1.65
N GLU A 45 4.89 -6.23 2.94
CA GLU A 45 5.49 -7.49 3.41
C GLU A 45 4.68 -8.71 2.94
N GLY A 46 3.35 -8.65 3.03
CA GLY A 46 2.46 -9.73 2.56
C GLY A 46 2.57 -9.97 1.05
N ALA A 47 2.84 -8.92 0.27
CA ALA A 47 2.99 -9.02 -1.17
C ALA A 47 4.30 -9.71 -1.61
N THR A 48 5.31 -9.78 -0.74
CA THR A 48 6.64 -10.32 -1.07
C THR A 48 6.87 -11.77 -0.61
N LYS A 49 5.98 -12.35 0.21
CA LYS A 49 6.10 -13.73 0.73
C LYS A 49 5.46 -14.80 -0.17
N LYS A 50 5.71 -14.77 -1.48
CA LYS A 50 5.31 -15.85 -2.41
C LYS A 50 6.49 -16.69 -2.85
#